data_AF-A0A9C9DAY6-F1
#
_entry.id   AF-A0A9C9DAY6-F1
#
_cell.length_a   1.000
_cell.length_b   1.000
_cell.length_c   1.000
_cell.angle_alpha   90.00
_cell.angle_beta   90.00
_cell.angle_gamma   90.00
#
_symmetry.space_group_name_H-M   'P 1'
#
loop_
_entity.id
_entity.type
_entity.pdbx_description
1 polymer ?
#
loop_
_entity_poly.entity_id
_entity_poly.type
_entity_poly.pdbx_seq_one_letter_code
_entity_poly.pdbx_strand_id
1 'polypeptide(L)'
;MLYDALVHSYNIATARLGLALGVPAVTDTLRALGAERPFSDYPSLLLGAVNFSPLEVTQMYHTLAAGGFRTPLRAIRAVLTADGRPLQRYPLSVTRVVDHKPLYLLNSALRGVTREGTGRGVQAYLPAGMVVAGKTGTSDELRDSWFAGFSENYVAAVWLGLDDNRPAGLTGARGALRVWGDMLSRLETHSLSAAAPDGVDTLWVDQRNGLRSDDDCPYSVQLPFIAGSQPGQHSACELEVMDE
;
A
#
# COMPACT_ATOMS: atom_id res chain seq x y z
N MET A 1 1.41 -13.32 -10.83
CA MET A 1 1.15 -13.63 -9.40
C MET A 1 0.29 -12.54 -8.75
N LEU A 2 -0.20 -12.73 -7.50
CA LEU A 2 -0.92 -11.67 -6.77
C LEU A 2 -0.03 -10.44 -6.50
N TYR A 3 1.26 -10.66 -6.28
CA TYR A 3 2.26 -9.62 -6.17
C TYR A 3 2.24 -8.69 -7.39
N ASP A 4 2.39 -9.23 -8.60
CA ASP A 4 2.39 -8.44 -9.85
C ASP A 4 1.08 -7.70 -10.07
N ALA A 5 -0.04 -8.34 -9.74
CA ALA A 5 -1.35 -7.73 -9.85
C ALA A 5 -1.46 -6.45 -9.01
N LEU A 6 -0.90 -6.44 -7.79
CA LEU A 6 -0.87 -5.24 -6.94
C LEU A 6 0.17 -4.21 -7.45
N VAL A 7 1.38 -4.66 -7.78
CA VAL A 7 2.51 -3.83 -8.22
C VAL A 7 2.16 -3.04 -9.50
N HIS A 8 1.51 -3.71 -10.45
CA HIS A 8 1.10 -3.14 -11.74
C HIS A 8 -0.37 -2.69 -11.77
N SER A 9 -1.11 -2.85 -10.66
CA SER A 9 -2.49 -2.38 -10.51
C SER A 9 -3.48 -2.98 -11.52
N TYR A 10 -3.45 -4.30 -11.70
CA TYR A 10 -4.30 -4.99 -12.68
C TYR A 10 -5.77 -5.14 -12.20
N ASN A 11 -6.67 -4.37 -12.80
CA ASN A 11 -8.10 -4.33 -12.44
C ASN A 11 -8.79 -5.70 -12.51
N ILE A 12 -8.59 -6.48 -13.58
CA ILE A 12 -9.27 -7.78 -13.76
C ILE A 12 -8.85 -8.77 -12.68
N ALA A 13 -7.55 -8.81 -12.33
CA ALA A 13 -7.05 -9.69 -11.29
C ALA A 13 -7.63 -9.31 -9.92
N THR A 14 -7.65 -8.01 -9.59
CA THR A 14 -8.22 -7.49 -8.33
C THR A 14 -9.72 -7.77 -8.22
N ALA A 15 -10.49 -7.53 -9.28
CA ALA A 15 -11.93 -7.80 -9.30
C ALA A 15 -12.22 -9.29 -9.11
N ARG A 16 -11.50 -10.18 -9.80
CA ARG A 16 -11.65 -11.64 -9.64
C ARG A 16 -11.32 -12.09 -8.22
N LEU A 17 -10.22 -11.59 -7.64
CA LEU A 17 -9.85 -11.90 -6.26
C LEU A 17 -10.92 -11.44 -5.27
N GLY A 18 -11.34 -10.17 -5.36
CA GLY A 18 -12.34 -9.62 -4.45
C GLY A 18 -13.70 -10.33 -4.55
N LEU A 19 -14.11 -10.74 -5.76
CA LEU A 19 -15.32 -11.56 -5.94
C LEU A 19 -15.16 -12.97 -5.38
N ALA A 20 -13.99 -13.59 -5.52
CA ALA A 20 -13.72 -14.92 -4.96
C ALA A 20 -13.69 -14.92 -3.42
N LEU A 21 -13.20 -13.83 -2.80
CA LEU A 21 -13.23 -13.64 -1.35
C LEU A 21 -14.61 -13.22 -0.83
N GLY A 22 -15.40 -12.56 -1.68
CA GLY A 22 -16.66 -11.92 -1.34
C GLY A 22 -16.48 -10.45 -0.97
N VAL A 23 -17.33 -9.59 -1.55
CA VAL A 23 -17.31 -8.13 -1.30
C VAL A 23 -17.42 -7.79 0.19
N PRO A 24 -18.26 -8.45 1.02
CA PRO A 24 -18.35 -8.16 2.46
C PRO A 24 -17.02 -8.33 3.21
N ALA A 25 -16.22 -9.34 2.88
CA ALA A 25 -14.91 -9.55 3.52
C ALA A 25 -13.95 -8.38 3.24
N VAL A 26 -14.01 -7.82 2.03
CA VAL A 26 -13.23 -6.65 1.64
C VAL A 26 -13.72 -5.40 2.39
N THR A 27 -15.04 -5.19 2.47
CA THR A 27 -15.61 -4.03 3.15
C THR A 27 -15.38 -4.07 4.66
N ASP A 28 -15.44 -5.24 5.29
CA ASP A 28 -15.07 -5.43 6.70
C ASP A 28 -13.59 -5.12 6.94
N THR A 29 -12.71 -5.50 6.01
CA THR A 29 -11.29 -5.12 6.07
C THR A 29 -11.12 -3.60 6.00
N LEU A 30 -11.82 -2.91 5.09
CA LEU A 30 -11.76 -1.44 5.00
C LEU A 30 -12.25 -0.76 6.29
N ARG A 31 -13.34 -1.25 6.89
CA ARG A 31 -13.85 -0.75 8.18
C ARG A 31 -12.83 -0.97 9.29
N ALA A 32 -12.21 -2.15 9.35
CA ALA A 32 -11.17 -2.48 10.32
C ALA A 32 -9.94 -1.56 10.18
N LEU A 33 -9.56 -1.19 8.96
CA LEU A 33 -8.47 -0.24 8.70
C LEU A 33 -8.80 1.20 9.11
N GLY A 34 -10.08 1.56 9.19
CA GLY A 34 -10.55 2.86 9.67
C GLY A 34 -11.45 3.64 8.71
N ALA A 35 -12.02 3.00 7.69
CA ALA A 35 -13.10 3.58 6.90
C ALA A 35 -14.41 3.57 7.71
N GLU A 36 -14.59 4.60 8.55
CA GLU A 36 -15.73 4.68 9.49
C GLU A 36 -17.03 5.16 8.85
N ARG A 37 -16.95 5.97 7.79
CA ARG A 37 -18.15 6.48 7.11
C ARG A 37 -18.88 5.34 6.40
N PRO A 38 -20.22 5.34 6.37
CA PRO A 38 -20.98 4.35 5.60
C PRO A 38 -20.64 4.42 4.10
N PHE A 39 -20.44 3.25 3.49
CA PHE A 39 -20.27 3.08 2.05
C PHE A 39 -21.00 1.81 1.58
N SER A 40 -21.27 1.71 0.28
CA SER A 40 -22.02 0.60 -0.30
C SER A 40 -21.13 -0.59 -0.65
N ASP A 41 -21.64 -1.80 -0.41
CA ASP A 41 -20.92 -3.05 -0.63
C ASP A 41 -21.15 -3.59 -2.06
N TYR A 42 -21.05 -2.73 -3.07
CA TYR A 42 -21.17 -3.12 -4.48
C TYR A 42 -19.84 -3.65 -5.04
N PRO A 43 -19.84 -4.59 -6.00
CA PRO A 43 -18.62 -5.10 -6.62
C PRO A 43 -17.69 -4.03 -7.22
N SER A 44 -18.25 -2.89 -7.66
CA SER A 44 -17.49 -1.76 -8.19
C SER A 44 -16.52 -1.15 -7.17
N LEU A 45 -16.78 -1.32 -5.87
CA LEU A 45 -15.88 -0.89 -4.80
C LEU A 45 -14.49 -1.54 -4.92
N LEU A 46 -14.41 -2.77 -5.44
CA LEU A 46 -13.14 -3.48 -5.66
C LEU A 46 -12.20 -2.74 -6.63
N LEU A 47 -12.75 -1.84 -7.45
CA LEU A 47 -12.02 -1.00 -8.39
C LEU A 47 -11.98 0.48 -7.97
N GLY A 48 -12.40 0.80 -6.74
CA GLY A 48 -12.32 2.15 -6.20
C GLY A 48 -13.56 3.02 -6.43
N ALA A 49 -14.72 2.44 -6.78
CA ALA A 49 -15.99 3.18 -6.84
C ALA A 49 -16.54 3.50 -5.44
N VAL A 50 -15.76 4.22 -4.64
CA VAL A 50 -16.08 4.65 -3.28
C VAL A 50 -15.40 6.00 -3.02
N ASN A 51 -16.12 6.91 -2.34
CA ASN A 51 -15.64 8.25 -2.06
C ASN A 51 -15.07 8.34 -0.65
N PHE A 52 -13.76 8.56 -0.55
CA PHE A 52 -13.07 8.82 0.71
C PHE A 52 -12.36 10.17 0.66
N SER A 53 -12.35 10.89 1.78
CA SER A 53 -11.48 12.05 1.94
C SER A 53 -10.01 11.63 2.08
N PRO A 54 -9.05 12.52 1.78
CA PRO A 54 -7.63 12.24 2.04
C PRO A 54 -7.34 11.86 3.49
N LEU A 55 -8.12 12.39 4.45
CA LEU A 55 -8.00 12.04 5.87
C LEU A 55 -8.38 10.58 6.15
N GLU A 56 -9.47 10.09 5.54
CA GLU A 56 -9.90 8.69 5.66
C GLU A 56 -8.89 7.73 5.02
N VAL A 57 -8.36 8.09 3.84
CA VAL A 57 -7.30 7.31 3.20
C VAL A 57 -6.03 7.28 4.07
N THR A 58 -5.64 8.43 4.63
CA THR A 58 -4.50 8.52 5.55
C THR A 58 -4.70 7.64 6.79
N GLN A 59 -5.91 7.60 7.36
CA GLN A 59 -6.23 6.73 8.50
C GLN A 59 -6.05 5.25 8.15
N MET A 60 -6.52 4.81 7.00
CA MET A 60 -6.35 3.42 6.56
C MET A 60 -4.87 3.07 6.36
N TYR A 61 -4.12 3.93 5.65
CA TYR A 61 -2.68 3.73 5.42
C TYR A 61 -1.86 3.81 6.70
N HIS A 62 -2.29 4.60 7.69
CA HIS A 62 -1.66 4.63 9.01
C HIS A 62 -1.74 3.26 9.68
N THR A 63 -2.89 2.59 9.63
CA THR A 63 -3.04 1.23 10.16
C THR A 63 -2.10 0.24 9.47
N LEU A 64 -1.90 0.38 8.14
CA LEU A 64 -0.96 -0.46 7.39
C LEU A 64 0.50 -0.20 7.78
N ALA A 65 0.88 1.08 7.90
CA ALA A 65 2.22 1.50 8.29
C ALA A 65 2.55 1.09 9.73
N ALA A 66 1.57 1.14 10.62
CA ALA A 66 1.69 0.79 12.03
C ALA A 66 1.58 -0.72 12.30
N GLY A 67 1.85 -1.59 11.31
CA GLY A 67 1.90 -3.04 11.53
C GLY A 67 0.55 -3.67 11.93
N GLY A 68 -0.57 -3.04 11.56
CA GLY A 68 -1.92 -3.58 11.79
C GLY A 68 -2.56 -3.03 13.07
N PHE A 69 -1.89 -2.10 13.74
CA PHE A 69 -2.43 -1.38 14.88
C PHE A 69 -3.14 -0.11 14.41
N ARG A 70 -4.45 -0.07 14.64
CA ARG A 70 -5.26 1.11 14.39
C ARG A 70 -5.17 2.05 15.59
N THR A 71 -4.74 3.28 15.31
CA THR A 71 -4.85 4.43 16.23
C THR A 71 -5.61 5.53 15.50
N PRO A 72 -6.72 6.07 16.07
CA PRO A 72 -7.44 7.17 15.45
C PRO A 72 -6.55 8.40 15.25
N LEU A 73 -6.58 8.99 14.06
CA LEU A 73 -5.87 10.23 13.75
C LEU A 73 -6.40 11.38 14.62
N ARG A 74 -5.49 12.24 15.11
CA ARG A 74 -5.82 13.36 15.99
C ARG A 74 -4.92 14.55 15.71
N ALA A 75 -5.52 15.74 15.70
CA ALA A 75 -4.78 17.01 15.65
C ALA A 75 -4.53 17.59 17.06
N ILE A 76 -5.44 17.34 18.01
CA ILE A 76 -5.39 17.90 19.37
C ILE A 76 -4.85 16.83 20.34
N ARG A 77 -3.76 17.13 21.02
CA ARG A 77 -3.14 16.24 22.03
C ARG A 77 -3.71 16.47 23.43
N ALA A 78 -3.86 17.73 23.82
CA ALA A 78 -4.41 18.13 25.12
C ALA A 78 -5.00 19.53 25.03
N VAL A 79 -5.97 19.81 25.89
CA VAL A 79 -6.49 21.17 26.14
C VAL A 79 -6.12 21.54 27.56
N LEU A 80 -5.47 22.69 27.74
CA LEU A 80 -4.98 23.18 29.03
C LEU A 80 -5.70 24.47 29.42
N THR A 81 -5.83 24.73 30.72
CA THR A 81 -6.19 26.04 31.27
C THR A 81 -5.02 27.03 31.13
N ALA A 82 -5.28 28.32 31.41
CA ALA A 82 -4.25 29.36 31.39
C ALA A 82 -3.09 29.11 32.37
N ASP A 83 -3.36 28.44 33.50
CA ASP A 83 -2.38 28.02 34.50
C ASP A 83 -1.73 26.65 34.18
N GLY A 84 -1.93 26.10 32.98
CA GLY A 84 -1.26 24.89 32.50
C GLY A 84 -1.87 23.58 32.99
N ARG A 85 -3.04 23.60 33.64
CA ARG A 85 -3.72 22.39 34.11
C ARG A 85 -4.48 21.73 32.95
N PRO A 86 -4.42 20.39 32.80
CA PRO A 86 -5.16 19.71 31.75
C PRO A 86 -6.67 19.75 32.01
N LEU A 87 -7.42 20.34 31.06
CA LEU A 87 -8.88 20.24 30.98
C LEU A 87 -9.31 18.91 30.36
N GLN A 88 -8.60 18.48 29.32
CA GLN A 88 -8.86 17.22 28.63
C GLN A 88 -7.55 16.63 28.11
N ARG A 89 -7.31 15.35 28.43
CA ARG A 89 -6.26 14.52 27.83
C ARG A 89 -6.93 13.34 27.14
N TYR A 90 -6.57 13.09 25.90
CA TYR A 90 -7.14 12.00 25.13
C TYR A 90 -6.21 10.78 25.23
N PRO A 91 -6.61 9.69 25.89
CA PRO A 91 -5.77 8.50 26.00
C PRO A 91 -5.51 7.91 24.62
N LEU A 92 -4.33 7.33 24.44
CA LEU A 92 -3.98 6.60 23.22
C LEU A 92 -4.84 5.33 23.17
N SER A 93 -5.68 5.21 22.15
CA SER A 93 -6.44 3.97 21.89
C SER A 93 -5.74 3.23 20.76
N VAL A 94 -5.19 2.06 21.07
CA VAL A 94 -4.47 1.22 20.11
C VAL A 94 -5.19 -0.11 20.03
N THR A 95 -5.71 -0.43 18.85
CA THR A 95 -6.43 -1.69 18.60
C THR A 95 -5.72 -2.45 17.49
N ARG A 96 -5.38 -3.72 17.71
CA ARG A 96 -4.90 -4.60 16.64
C ARG A 96 -6.10 -5.01 15.78
N VAL A 97 -6.04 -4.73 14.48
CA VAL A 97 -7.15 -4.97 13.54
C VAL A 97 -6.76 -5.89 12.40
N VAL A 98 -5.47 -6.03 12.11
CA VAL A 98 -4.93 -6.95 11.10
C VAL A 98 -3.71 -7.64 11.69
N ASP A 99 -3.54 -8.93 11.38
CA ASP A 99 -2.35 -9.68 11.79
C ASP A 99 -1.08 -9.18 11.09
N HIS A 100 0.03 -9.17 11.82
CA HIS A 100 1.28 -8.61 11.34
C HIS A 100 1.87 -9.35 10.12
N LYS A 101 1.75 -10.68 10.07
CA LYS A 101 2.33 -11.51 8.98
C LYS A 101 1.71 -11.22 7.61
N PRO A 102 0.38 -11.31 7.39
CA PRO A 102 -0.22 -10.97 6.09
C PRO A 102 0.00 -9.50 5.73
N LEU A 103 0.03 -8.61 6.73
CA LEU A 103 0.32 -7.20 6.49
C LEU A 103 1.77 -6.96 6.04
N TYR A 104 2.73 -7.72 6.55
CA TYR A 104 4.11 -7.67 6.08
C TYR A 104 4.21 -8.06 4.60
N LEU A 105 3.48 -9.09 4.16
CA LEU A 105 3.38 -9.47 2.75
C LEU A 105 2.78 -8.34 1.90
N LEU A 106 1.67 -7.73 2.36
CA LEU A 106 1.05 -6.59 1.68
C LEU A 106 2.02 -5.40 1.58
N ASN A 107 2.68 -5.04 2.68
CA ASN A 107 3.64 -3.93 2.72
C ASN A 107 4.85 -4.22 1.83
N SER A 108 5.29 -5.48 1.72
CA SER A 108 6.34 -5.89 0.79
C SER A 108 5.92 -5.70 -0.67
N ALA A 109 4.67 -6.02 -1.01
CA ALA A 109 4.12 -5.75 -2.34
C ALA A 109 3.93 -4.25 -2.62
N LEU A 110 3.54 -3.45 -1.60
CA LEU A 110 3.48 -1.98 -1.71
C LEU A 110 4.87 -1.33 -1.86
N ARG A 111 5.93 -1.94 -1.32
CA ARG A 111 7.33 -1.57 -1.65
C ARG A 111 7.67 -1.93 -3.10
N GLY A 112 7.15 -3.04 -3.61
CA GLY A 112 7.24 -3.40 -5.03
C GLY A 112 6.63 -2.32 -5.94
N VAL A 113 5.47 -1.77 -5.57
CA VAL A 113 4.81 -0.69 -6.32
C VAL A 113 5.74 0.52 -6.51
N THR A 114 6.46 0.94 -5.47
CA THR A 114 7.36 2.10 -5.47
C THR A 114 8.77 1.75 -5.99
N ARG A 115 9.13 0.47 -6.04
CA ARG A 115 10.41 -0.01 -6.58
C ARG A 115 10.37 -0.24 -8.09
N GLU A 116 9.38 -0.96 -8.58
CA GLU A 116 9.32 -1.42 -9.98
C GLU A 116 7.94 -1.24 -10.63
N GLY A 117 6.91 -0.98 -9.83
CA GLY A 117 5.53 -0.86 -10.30
C GLY A 117 5.11 0.55 -10.71
N THR A 118 3.80 0.77 -10.60
CA THR A 118 3.15 2.04 -10.98
C THR A 118 3.64 3.26 -10.20
N GLY A 119 4.24 3.06 -9.02
CA GLY A 119 4.79 4.10 -8.15
C GLY A 119 6.29 4.36 -8.32
N ARG A 120 6.98 3.65 -9.23
CA ARG A 120 8.45 3.72 -9.36
C ARG A 120 9.03 5.13 -9.55
N GLY A 121 8.24 6.04 -10.13
CA GLY A 121 8.66 7.43 -10.35
C GLY A 121 8.99 8.20 -9.06
N VAL A 122 8.59 7.71 -7.89
CA VAL A 122 8.87 8.36 -6.60
C VAL A 122 10.37 8.39 -6.30
N GLN A 123 11.13 7.44 -6.83
CA GLN A 123 12.59 7.36 -6.65
C GLN A 123 13.34 8.57 -7.19
N ALA A 124 12.76 9.29 -8.15
CA ALA A 124 13.36 10.52 -8.67
C ALA A 124 13.38 11.67 -7.64
N TYR A 125 12.63 11.55 -6.54
CA TYR A 125 12.51 12.58 -5.50
C TYR A 125 13.25 12.22 -4.21
N LEU A 126 13.51 10.94 -3.97
CA LEU A 126 14.02 10.44 -2.71
C LEU A 126 15.52 10.12 -2.80
N PRO A 127 16.27 10.15 -1.67
CA PRO A 127 17.65 9.70 -1.65
C PRO A 127 17.80 8.28 -2.22
N ALA A 128 18.94 8.02 -2.89
CA ALA A 128 19.23 6.71 -3.45
C ALA A 128 19.14 5.61 -2.38
N GLY A 129 18.40 4.54 -2.67
CA GLY A 129 18.20 3.42 -1.75
C GLY A 129 17.13 3.65 -0.66
N MET A 130 16.48 4.83 -0.60
CA MET A 130 15.37 5.03 0.33
C MET A 130 14.20 4.09 0.01
N VAL A 131 13.77 3.31 1.01
CA VAL A 131 12.64 2.38 0.88
C VAL A 131 11.38 3.02 1.45
N VAL A 132 10.37 3.15 0.60
CA VAL A 132 9.01 3.58 0.94
C VAL A 132 7.99 2.60 0.38
N ALA A 133 6.79 2.58 0.93
CA ALA A 133 5.68 1.79 0.43
C ALA A 133 4.55 2.73 -0.01
N GLY A 134 3.82 2.38 -1.07
CA GLY A 134 2.70 3.21 -1.51
C GLY A 134 1.94 2.63 -2.67
N LYS A 135 0.84 3.29 -3.02
CA LYS A 135 -0.03 2.91 -4.13
C LYS A 135 -0.54 4.12 -4.87
N THR A 136 -0.53 4.02 -6.18
CA THR A 136 -1.17 4.96 -7.10
C THR A 136 -2.67 4.68 -7.20
N GLY A 137 -3.47 5.74 -7.35
CA GLY A 137 -4.87 5.67 -7.75
C GLY A 137 -5.14 6.61 -8.92
N THR A 138 -6.02 6.21 -9.82
CA THR A 138 -6.46 7.00 -10.98
C THR A 138 -7.90 6.63 -11.25
N SER A 139 -8.81 7.59 -11.18
CA SER A 139 -10.21 7.36 -11.52
C SER A 139 -10.44 7.41 -13.04
N ASP A 140 -11.60 6.94 -13.47
CA ASP A 140 -12.02 7.00 -14.85
C ASP A 140 -11.95 8.44 -15.41
N GLU A 141 -11.69 8.55 -16.71
CA GLU A 141 -11.51 9.83 -17.41
C GLU A 141 -10.40 10.74 -16.84
N LEU A 142 -9.51 10.21 -15.98
CA LEU A 142 -8.44 10.97 -15.33
C LEU A 142 -8.98 12.17 -14.51
N ARG A 143 -10.12 11.98 -13.85
CA ARG A 143 -10.72 13.00 -12.96
C ARG A 143 -9.89 13.19 -11.70
N ASP A 144 -9.46 12.09 -11.08
CA ASP A 144 -8.74 12.08 -9.81
C ASP A 144 -7.38 11.42 -9.96
N SER A 145 -6.37 12.08 -9.42
CA SER A 145 -5.02 11.58 -9.26
C SER A 145 -4.76 11.35 -7.77
N TRP A 146 -4.45 10.11 -7.38
CA TRP A 146 -4.16 9.74 -6.00
C TRP A 146 -2.78 9.11 -5.86
N PHE A 147 -2.13 9.40 -4.74
CA PHE A 147 -1.02 8.60 -4.23
C PHE A 147 -1.09 8.56 -2.71
N ALA A 148 -1.11 7.36 -2.15
CA ALA A 148 -1.06 7.14 -0.71
C ALA A 148 0.12 6.24 -0.39
N GLY A 149 0.91 6.61 0.60
CA GLY A 149 2.14 5.91 0.92
C GLY A 149 2.71 6.31 2.26
N PHE A 150 3.75 5.61 2.67
CA PHE A 150 4.40 5.78 3.94
C PHE A 150 5.89 5.40 3.89
N SER A 151 6.64 6.07 4.75
CA SER A 151 8.00 5.74 5.18
C SER A 151 7.96 5.11 6.58
N GLU A 152 9.10 4.95 7.26
CA GLU A 152 9.09 4.50 8.67
C GLU A 152 8.34 5.50 9.57
N ASN A 153 8.54 6.79 9.35
CA ASN A 153 8.12 7.86 10.26
C ASN A 153 6.99 8.76 9.75
N TYR A 154 6.58 8.63 8.47
CA TYR A 154 5.50 9.43 7.89
C TYR A 154 4.51 8.59 7.09
N VAL A 155 3.24 8.97 7.16
CA VAL A 155 2.16 8.48 6.31
C VAL A 155 1.51 9.68 5.66
N ALA A 156 1.27 9.62 4.35
CA ALA A 156 0.59 10.68 3.64
C ALA A 156 -0.25 10.14 2.48
N ALA A 157 -1.43 10.74 2.30
CA ALA A 157 -2.27 10.60 1.12
C ALA A 157 -2.38 11.95 0.42
N VAL A 158 -2.09 11.97 -0.88
CA VAL A 158 -2.21 13.14 -1.74
C VAL A 158 -3.28 12.87 -2.79
N TRP A 159 -4.19 13.83 -2.96
CA TRP A 159 -5.18 13.87 -4.02
C TRP A 159 -5.00 15.14 -4.83
N LEU A 160 -5.13 15.03 -6.15
CA LEU A 160 -5.29 16.14 -7.07
C LEU A 160 -6.51 15.89 -7.96
N GLY A 161 -7.35 16.88 -8.06
CA GLY A 161 -8.53 16.91 -8.93
C GLY A 161 -9.03 18.33 -9.10
N LEU A 162 -10.08 18.51 -9.89
CA LEU A 162 -10.77 19.79 -10.03
C LEU A 162 -12.03 19.78 -9.17
N ASP A 163 -12.30 20.90 -8.49
CA ASP A 163 -13.47 21.01 -7.58
C ASP A 163 -14.81 20.79 -8.29
N ASP A 164 -14.86 21.06 -9.60
CA ASP A 164 -16.03 20.85 -10.45
C ASP A 164 -16.11 19.44 -11.08
N ASN A 165 -15.25 18.51 -10.65
CA ASN A 165 -15.15 17.12 -11.10
C ASN A 165 -14.90 16.92 -12.60
N ARG A 166 -14.46 17.96 -13.33
CA ARG A 166 -13.99 17.78 -14.70
C ARG A 166 -12.68 17.00 -14.73
N PRO A 167 -12.35 16.33 -15.85
CA PRO A 167 -11.07 15.66 -16.03
C PRO A 167 -9.88 16.56 -15.68
N ALA A 168 -9.06 16.14 -14.71
CA ALA A 168 -7.81 16.81 -14.39
C ALA A 168 -6.70 16.48 -15.40
N GLY A 169 -6.85 15.39 -16.16
CA GLY A 169 -5.88 14.94 -17.16
C GLY A 169 -4.59 14.36 -16.55
N LEU A 170 -4.63 14.01 -15.25
CA LEU A 170 -3.49 13.54 -14.48
C LEU A 170 -3.73 12.11 -14.02
N THR A 171 -2.78 11.21 -14.30
CA THR A 171 -2.73 9.91 -13.61
C THR A 171 -2.16 10.07 -12.20
N GLY A 172 -2.36 9.09 -11.33
CA GLY A 172 -1.77 9.04 -9.99
C GLY A 172 -0.25 9.25 -10.01
N ALA A 173 0.43 8.62 -10.96
CA ALA A 173 1.88 8.70 -11.13
C ALA A 173 2.38 10.05 -11.69
N ARG A 174 1.54 10.77 -12.46
CA ARG A 174 1.91 12.07 -13.07
C ARG A 174 1.52 13.27 -12.23
N GLY A 175 0.54 13.12 -11.35
CA GLY A 175 0.05 14.16 -10.45
C GLY A 175 0.46 13.91 -9.00
N ALA A 176 -0.42 13.29 -8.23
CA ALA A 176 -0.31 13.14 -6.77
C ALA A 176 1.01 12.53 -6.29
N LEU A 177 1.55 11.55 -7.00
CA LEU A 177 2.85 10.95 -6.67
C LEU A 177 3.98 11.97 -6.65
N ARG A 178 3.98 12.92 -7.59
CA ARG A 178 5.04 13.94 -7.68
C ARG A 178 5.00 14.89 -6.48
N VAL A 179 3.80 15.31 -6.09
CA VAL A 179 3.58 16.15 -4.91
C VAL A 179 3.95 15.39 -3.64
N TRP A 180 3.58 14.11 -3.54
CA TRP A 180 3.96 13.25 -2.41
C TRP A 180 5.48 13.10 -2.30
N GLY A 181 6.17 12.83 -3.42
CA GLY A 181 7.63 12.68 -3.46
C GLY A 181 8.37 13.97 -3.11
N ASP A 182 7.97 15.12 -3.68
CA ASP A 182 8.55 16.44 -3.36
C ASP A 182 8.27 16.85 -1.91
N MET A 183 7.11 16.49 -1.35
CA MET A 183 6.85 16.73 0.07
C MET A 183 7.79 15.92 0.95
N LEU A 184 7.93 14.61 0.71
CA LEU A 184 8.79 13.75 1.54
C LEU A 184 10.28 14.06 1.39
N SER A 185 10.73 14.54 0.22
CA SER A 185 12.13 14.94 0.01
C SER A 185 12.54 16.16 0.85
N ARG A 186 11.55 16.93 1.33
CA ARG A 186 11.73 18.11 2.20
C ARG A 186 11.55 17.79 3.70
N LEU A 187 11.20 16.55 4.03
CA LEU A 187 11.07 16.05 5.40
C LEU A 187 12.27 15.19 5.77
N GLU A 188 12.56 15.08 7.07
CA GLU A 188 13.55 14.13 7.60
C GLU A 188 12.98 12.71 7.56
N THR A 189 12.90 12.14 6.36
CA THR A 189 12.23 10.86 6.10
C THR A 189 13.18 9.69 6.38
N HIS A 190 12.67 8.66 7.07
CA HIS A 190 13.43 7.44 7.36
C HIS A 190 12.96 6.25 6.50
N SER A 191 13.90 5.43 6.06
CA SER A 191 13.63 4.25 5.24
C SER A 191 12.86 3.18 6.03
N LEU A 192 11.88 2.54 5.39
CA LEU A 192 11.20 1.39 5.96
C LEU A 192 12.19 0.26 6.28
N SER A 193 11.98 -0.39 7.43
CA SER A 193 12.75 -1.58 7.82
C SER A 193 12.44 -2.78 6.93
N ALA A 194 13.49 -3.51 6.54
CA ALA A 194 13.39 -4.75 5.78
C ALA A 194 13.21 -6.00 6.67
N ALA A 195 13.15 -5.85 8.01
CA ALA A 195 13.07 -7.00 8.91
C ALA A 195 11.73 -7.73 8.79
N ALA A 196 11.80 -9.00 8.40
CA ALA A 196 10.63 -9.89 8.37
C ALA A 196 10.26 -10.31 9.80
N PRO A 197 8.96 -10.47 10.11
CA PRO A 197 8.51 -11.03 11.38
C PRO A 197 8.74 -12.55 11.44
N ASP A 198 8.79 -13.09 12.65
CA ASP A 198 8.95 -14.54 12.87
C ASP A 198 7.91 -15.38 12.12
N GLY A 199 8.38 -16.42 11.43
CA GLY A 199 7.55 -17.29 10.61
C GLY A 199 7.07 -16.66 9.30
N VAL A 200 7.81 -15.67 8.80
CA VAL A 200 7.79 -15.24 7.39
C VAL A 200 9.16 -15.51 6.79
N ASP A 201 9.18 -16.33 5.74
CA ASP A 201 10.39 -16.69 5.01
C ASP A 201 10.44 -15.96 3.67
N THR A 202 11.61 -15.53 3.25
CA THR A 202 11.82 -14.98 1.90
C THR A 202 12.33 -16.09 0.99
N LEU A 203 11.65 -16.31 -0.14
CA LEU A 203 11.98 -17.35 -1.11
C LEU A 203 12.19 -16.76 -2.49
N TRP A 204 13.02 -17.43 -3.27
CA TRP A 204 13.14 -17.20 -4.70
C TRP A 204 11.96 -17.84 -5.44
N VAL A 205 11.33 -17.05 -6.31
CA VAL A 205 10.13 -17.40 -7.05
C VAL A 205 10.28 -16.96 -8.51
N ASP A 206 9.91 -17.86 -9.43
CA ASP A 206 9.86 -17.54 -10.85
C ASP A 206 8.65 -16.64 -11.13
N GLN A 207 8.88 -15.42 -11.60
CA GLN A 207 7.82 -14.45 -11.84
C GLN A 207 6.77 -14.92 -12.85
N ARG A 208 7.12 -15.83 -13.75
CA ARG A 208 6.25 -16.26 -14.85
C ARG A 208 5.13 -17.17 -14.37
N ASN A 209 5.41 -18.03 -13.41
CA ASN A 209 4.47 -19.08 -12.96
C ASN A 209 4.20 -19.07 -11.45
N GLY A 210 4.96 -18.32 -10.65
CA GLY A 210 4.78 -18.21 -9.20
C GLY A 210 5.22 -19.45 -8.42
N LEU A 211 5.98 -20.35 -9.04
CA LEU A 211 6.60 -21.51 -8.39
C LEU A 211 7.96 -21.13 -7.81
N ARG A 212 8.48 -21.96 -6.89
CA ARG A 212 9.82 -21.75 -6.34
C ARG A 212 10.88 -21.81 -7.44
N SER A 213 11.89 -20.97 -7.37
CA SER A 213 13.05 -20.98 -8.27
C SER A 213 14.34 -20.96 -7.44
N ASP A 214 15.46 -21.19 -8.11
CA ASP A 214 16.78 -20.90 -7.56
C ASP A 214 17.15 -19.43 -7.81
N ASP A 215 18.18 -18.93 -7.12
CA ASP A 215 18.57 -17.52 -7.12
C ASP A 215 19.26 -17.07 -8.41
N ASP A 216 19.85 -18.01 -9.13
CA ASP A 216 20.56 -17.81 -10.39
C ASP A 216 19.65 -17.92 -11.63
N CYS A 217 18.39 -18.31 -11.47
CA CYS A 217 17.47 -18.46 -12.59
C CYS A 217 17.01 -17.12 -13.19
N PRO A 218 16.83 -17.04 -14.52
CA PRO A 218 16.17 -15.92 -15.15
C PRO A 218 14.78 -15.68 -14.56
N TYR A 219 14.39 -14.41 -14.41
CA TYR A 219 13.10 -13.99 -13.82
C TYR A 219 12.86 -14.42 -12.37
N SER A 220 13.91 -14.85 -11.65
CA SER A 220 13.83 -15.17 -10.23
C SER A 220 13.72 -13.90 -9.39
N VAL A 221 12.75 -13.85 -8.48
CA VAL A 221 12.61 -12.75 -7.50
C VAL A 221 12.36 -13.24 -6.10
N GLN A 222 12.81 -12.44 -5.13
CA GLN A 222 12.55 -12.68 -3.73
C GLN A 222 11.16 -12.19 -3.33
N LEU A 223 10.34 -13.11 -2.82
CA LEU A 223 9.02 -12.81 -2.26
C LEU A 223 8.87 -13.41 -0.86
N PRO A 224 8.23 -12.69 0.08
CA PRO A 224 7.97 -13.22 1.40
C PRO A 224 6.73 -14.13 1.40
N PHE A 225 6.80 -15.21 2.18
CA PHE A 225 5.71 -16.13 2.42
C PHE A 225 5.55 -16.41 3.91
N ILE A 226 4.31 -16.57 4.35
CA ILE A 226 4.04 -17.08 5.69
C ILE A 226 4.45 -18.55 5.72
N ALA A 227 5.10 -19.00 6.79
CA ALA A 227 5.50 -20.40 6.93
C ALA A 227 4.31 -21.35 6.69
N GLY A 228 4.48 -22.30 5.76
CA GLY A 228 3.44 -23.22 5.33
C GLY A 228 2.57 -22.76 4.16
N SER A 229 2.67 -21.50 3.71
CA SER A 229 1.92 -20.96 2.57
C SER A 229 2.72 -20.94 1.26
N GLN A 230 3.91 -21.53 1.26
CA GLN A 230 4.85 -21.42 0.14
C GLN A 230 4.47 -22.39 -0.99
N PRO A 231 4.78 -22.10 -2.27
CA PRO A 231 4.55 -23.03 -3.36
C PRO A 231 5.30 -24.35 -3.11
N GLY A 232 4.63 -25.50 -3.27
CA GLY A 232 5.24 -26.81 -3.08
C GLY A 232 6.02 -27.31 -4.31
N GLN A 233 5.77 -26.73 -5.48
CA GLN A 233 6.41 -27.08 -6.75
C GLN A 233 7.56 -26.11 -7.06
N HIS A 234 8.54 -26.60 -7.83
CA HIS A 234 9.66 -25.80 -8.34
C HIS A 234 9.50 -25.59 -9.85
N SER A 235 9.88 -24.39 -10.30
CA SER A 235 10.01 -24.03 -11.71
C SER A 235 11.27 -24.65 -12.31
N ALA A 236 11.25 -24.96 -13.60
CA ALA A 236 12.47 -25.31 -14.32
C ALA A 236 13.28 -24.04 -14.61
N CYS A 237 14.60 -24.11 -14.37
CA CYS A 237 15.53 -23.03 -14.67
C CYS A 237 15.82 -23.01 -16.19
N GLU A 238 14.90 -22.47 -16.97
CA GLU A 238 15.09 -22.29 -18.41
C GLU A 238 15.98 -21.07 -18.66
N LEU A 239 17.23 -21.33 -19.05
CA LEU A 239 18.11 -20.29 -19.60
C LEU A 239 17.54 -19.89 -20.97
N GLU A 240 17.31 -18.59 -21.20
CA GLU A 240 17.08 -18.09 -22.57
C GLU A 240 18.31 -18.47 -23.40
N VAL A 241 18.16 -19.44 -24.29
CA VAL A 241 19.09 -19.63 -25.39
C VAL A 241 18.85 -18.44 -26.32
N MET A 242 19.69 -17.41 -26.20
CA MET A 242 19.76 -16.36 -27.21
C MET A 242 20.26 -17.01 -28.50
N ASP A 243 19.34 -17.32 -29.41
CA ASP A 243 19.70 -17.61 -30.80
C ASP A 243 20.25 -16.32 -31.44
N GLU A 244 21.49 -16.40 -31.94
CA GLU A 244 22.24 -15.33 -32.64
C GLU A 244 21.61 -14.91 -33.98
#